data_AF-A0A8H8MPX9-F1
#
_entry.id   AF-A0A8H8MPX9-F1
#
_cell.length_a   1.000
_cell.length_b   1.000
_cell.length_c   1.000
_cell.angle_alpha   90.00
_cell.angle_beta   90.00
_cell.angle_gamma   90.00
#
_symmetry.space_group_name_H-M   'P 1'
#
loop_
_entity.id
_entity.type
_entity.pdbx_description
1 polymer ?
#
loop_
_entity_poly.entity_id
_entity_poly.type
_entity_poly.pdbx_seq_one_letter_code
_entity_poly.pdbx_strand_id
1 'polypeptide(L)'
;MTDRNTAALAEAQRDIAIRHLDQLSNMPLTMIPDEDEKIPIEMKENFLRTLERWSEENKETIAYAIRNKAFGGGYGKSIDWKCAFLAFMESGALYLRDWYLVVAAVRLYNEEKFEDAIEMLNKSVAMIHKLASIWGLKFQLLSDLLDERSSEHNTWSGPYCGAFYSQDPKTPFVGMAFKGTNRKNKGELLVDWHYEPQESPSEVLYGAHVSKGVFNGLFGHFGAWRPFDLITKGLTSLLLTIPNDTDEKVVTHLTGHSLGGSYSSLCFTQLTIEGKLPLAATLGDLYTFGSPRNGEDDLAIALRNHLGEKTGNSWRIVNKGDRIPTVPPVIPFSRVDFVHVDTGLMISPDKAPELLDTEIGTKPPKGNLVFGIGEHQTEDYYVSLQMALRG
;
A
#
# COMPACT_ATOMS: atom_id res chain seq x y z
N MET A 1 6.20 -29.88 15.45
CA MET A 1 5.92 -29.09 14.23
C MET A 1 6.06 -27.60 14.49
N THR A 2 5.66 -27.09 15.67
CA THR A 2 5.78 -25.69 16.09
C THR A 2 7.20 -25.12 15.97
N ASP A 3 8.22 -25.75 16.54
CA ASP A 3 9.58 -25.17 16.59
C ASP A 3 10.27 -25.06 15.22
N ARG A 4 9.99 -25.99 14.29
CA ARG A 4 10.56 -25.94 12.93
C ARG A 4 9.94 -24.83 12.09
N ASN A 5 8.64 -24.61 12.23
CA ASN A 5 7.96 -23.53 11.51
C ASN A 5 8.41 -22.16 12.05
N THR A 6 8.68 -22.04 13.35
CA THR A 6 9.23 -20.80 13.93
C THR A 6 10.64 -20.51 13.42
N ALA A 7 11.51 -21.52 13.31
CA ALA A 7 12.86 -21.33 12.75
C ALA A 7 12.83 -20.94 11.27
N ALA A 8 12.00 -21.61 10.46
CA ALA A 8 11.83 -21.30 9.04
C ALA A 8 11.26 -19.89 8.80
N LEU A 9 10.30 -19.46 9.63
CA LEU A 9 9.77 -18.10 9.58
C LEU A 9 10.87 -17.08 9.92
N ALA A 10 11.64 -17.29 10.99
CA ALA A 10 12.71 -16.38 11.38
C ALA A 10 13.79 -16.25 10.28
N GLU A 11 14.15 -17.35 9.63
CA GLU A 11 15.06 -17.37 8.48
C GLU A 11 14.48 -16.59 7.29
N ALA A 12 13.22 -16.84 6.93
CA ALA A 12 12.53 -16.10 5.88
C ALA A 12 12.48 -14.59 6.15
N GLN A 13 12.18 -14.18 7.38
CA GLN A 13 12.16 -12.77 7.79
C GLN A 13 13.54 -12.12 7.71
N ARG A 14 14.58 -12.84 8.14
CA ARG A 14 15.97 -12.40 8.05
C ARG A 14 16.39 -12.20 6.60
N ASP A 15 16.06 -13.15 5.73
CA ASP A 15 16.35 -13.10 4.30
C ASP A 15 15.65 -11.95 3.59
N ILE A 16 14.40 -11.65 3.96
CA ILE A 16 13.67 -10.47 3.47
C ILE A 16 14.41 -9.20 3.90
N ALA A 17 14.78 -9.08 5.18
CA ALA A 17 15.48 -7.92 5.70
C ALA A 17 16.83 -7.69 5.00
N ILE A 18 17.60 -8.74 4.75
CA ILE A 18 18.89 -8.63 4.04
C ILE A 18 18.70 -8.12 2.61
N ARG A 19 17.79 -8.71 1.83
CA ARG A 19 17.53 -8.23 0.46
C ARG A 19 17.04 -6.78 0.45
N HIS A 20 16.25 -6.39 1.45
CA HIS A 20 15.79 -5.03 1.56
C HIS A 20 16.92 -4.06 1.92
N LEU A 21 17.80 -4.42 2.87
CA LEU A 21 18.98 -3.61 3.19
C LEU A 21 19.94 -3.51 2.00
N ASP A 22 20.09 -4.59 1.24
CA ASP A 22 20.88 -4.60 0.01
C ASP A 22 20.30 -3.60 -1.02
N GLN A 23 18.98 -3.60 -1.22
CA GLN A 23 18.31 -2.58 -2.04
C GLN A 23 18.62 -1.17 -1.54
N LEU A 24 18.39 -0.90 -0.26
CA LEU A 24 18.57 0.42 0.35
C LEU A 24 20.03 0.89 0.36
N SER A 25 21.01 -0.01 0.41
CA SER A 25 22.43 0.35 0.36
C SER A 25 22.86 0.99 -0.96
N ASN A 26 22.08 0.83 -2.03
CA ASN A 26 22.31 1.51 -3.30
C ASN A 26 21.87 2.99 -3.28
N MET A 27 21.20 3.45 -2.22
CA MET A 27 20.80 4.86 -2.08
C MET A 27 21.93 5.71 -1.50
N PRO A 28 22.16 6.93 -2.04
CA PRO A 28 23.11 7.87 -1.46
C PRO A 28 22.75 8.29 -0.04
N LEU A 29 23.62 8.00 0.94
CA LEU A 29 23.48 8.46 2.33
C LEU A 29 23.51 10.00 2.48
N THR A 30 23.88 10.72 1.42
CA THR A 30 23.89 12.20 1.33
C THR A 30 22.53 12.82 1.06
N MET A 31 21.51 12.01 0.76
CA MET A 31 20.12 12.45 0.60
C MET A 31 19.62 13.08 1.91
N ILE A 32 18.96 14.24 1.80
CA ILE A 32 18.47 15.03 2.94
C ILE A 32 17.10 14.47 3.33
N PRO A 33 16.78 14.30 4.62
CA PRO A 33 15.42 13.96 4.99
C PRO A 33 14.43 14.98 4.45
N ASP A 34 13.26 14.49 4.06
CA ASP A 34 12.13 15.35 3.68
C ASP A 34 11.87 16.39 4.81
N GLU A 35 11.42 17.61 4.51
CA GLU A 35 11.09 18.58 5.57
C GLU A 35 10.04 18.01 6.54
N ASP A 36 9.18 17.13 6.03
CA ASP A 36 8.18 16.34 6.75
C ASP A 36 8.76 15.18 7.59
N GLU A 37 10.03 14.85 7.42
CA GLU A 37 10.75 13.87 8.24
C GLU A 37 11.31 14.46 9.52
N LYS A 38 11.25 15.78 9.69
CA LYS A 38 11.39 16.44 10.99
C LYS A 38 10.17 16.25 11.89
N ILE A 39 9.14 15.47 11.48
CA ILE A 39 8.05 15.07 12.37
C ILE A 39 8.67 14.39 13.60
N PRO A 40 8.61 15.03 14.77
CA PRO A 40 9.18 14.48 15.98
C PRO A 40 8.59 13.11 16.27
N ILE A 41 9.39 12.21 16.83
CA ILE A 41 8.94 10.89 17.24
C ILE A 41 7.66 10.97 18.10
N GLU A 42 7.54 12.02 18.91
CA GLU A 42 6.37 12.38 19.73
C GLU A 42 5.06 12.50 18.91
N MET A 43 5.12 13.06 17.70
CA MET A 43 3.95 13.14 16.82
C MET A 43 3.57 11.76 16.26
N LYS A 44 4.56 10.90 15.95
CA LYS A 44 4.27 9.51 15.56
C LYS A 44 3.68 8.72 16.71
N GLU A 45 4.16 8.93 17.93
CA GLU A 45 3.57 8.34 19.14
C GLU A 45 2.14 8.85 19.40
N ASN A 46 1.87 10.13 19.17
CA ASN A 46 0.50 10.67 19.21
C ASN A 46 -0.40 10.00 18.17
N PHE A 47 0.11 9.78 16.96
CA PHE A 47 -0.64 9.11 15.91
C PHE A 47 -0.85 7.62 16.23
N LEU A 48 0.15 6.93 16.79
CA LEU A 48 0.00 5.58 17.32
C LEU A 48 -1.12 5.52 18.37
N ARG A 49 -1.13 6.42 19.36
CA ARG A 49 -2.21 6.49 20.36
C ARG A 49 -3.59 6.69 19.73
N THR A 50 -3.65 7.45 18.64
CA THR A 50 -4.88 7.64 17.87
C THR A 50 -5.35 6.35 17.21
N LEU A 51 -4.44 5.62 16.55
CA LEU A 51 -4.72 4.33 15.93
C LEU A 51 -5.06 3.23 16.97
N GLU A 52 -4.42 3.25 18.14
CA GLU A 52 -4.75 2.36 19.26
C GLU A 52 -6.19 2.61 19.75
N ARG A 53 -6.57 3.88 19.92
CA ARG A 53 -7.95 4.24 20.28
C ARG A 53 -8.95 3.77 19.23
N TRP A 54 -8.69 4.05 17.94
CA TRP A 54 -9.56 3.59 16.86
C TRP A 54 -9.68 2.06 16.82
N SER A 55 -8.60 1.35 17.14
CA SER A 55 -8.59 -0.11 17.23
C SER A 55 -9.50 -0.61 18.36
N GLU A 56 -9.45 0.00 19.54
CA GLU A 56 -10.32 -0.37 20.66
C GLU A 56 -11.79 -0.03 20.36
N GLU A 57 -12.07 1.15 19.81
CA GLU A 57 -13.42 1.59 19.43
C GLU A 57 -14.05 0.66 18.38
N ASN A 58 -13.24 0.01 17.54
CA ASN A 58 -13.70 -0.84 16.42
C ASN A 58 -13.24 -2.30 16.55
N LYS A 59 -12.98 -2.80 17.77
CA LYS A 59 -12.41 -4.14 17.98
C LYS A 59 -13.24 -5.27 17.36
N GLU A 60 -14.57 -5.18 17.41
CA GLU A 60 -15.47 -6.19 16.82
C GLU A 60 -15.43 -6.16 15.29
N THR A 61 -15.29 -4.97 14.71
CA THR A 61 -15.12 -4.77 13.26
C THR A 61 -13.80 -5.40 12.80
N ILE A 62 -12.70 -5.13 13.50
CA ILE A 62 -11.39 -5.71 13.21
C ILE A 62 -11.41 -7.23 13.38
N ALA A 63 -11.97 -7.73 14.48
CA ALA A 63 -12.07 -9.17 14.72
C ALA A 63 -12.92 -9.88 13.65
N TYR A 64 -14.00 -9.23 13.18
CA TYR A 64 -14.77 -9.73 12.04
C TYR A 64 -13.93 -9.78 10.77
N ALA A 65 -13.20 -8.71 10.43
CA ALA A 65 -12.40 -8.65 9.22
C ALA A 65 -11.33 -9.75 9.21
N ILE A 66 -10.66 -9.97 10.33
CA ILE A 66 -9.66 -11.05 10.51
C ILE A 66 -10.28 -12.43 10.29
N ARG A 67 -11.45 -12.70 10.90
CA ARG A 67 -12.15 -13.98 10.70
C ARG A 67 -12.54 -14.22 9.23
N ASN A 68 -12.82 -13.14 8.50
CA ASN A 68 -13.12 -13.16 7.08
C ASN A 68 -11.88 -12.96 6.19
N LYS A 69 -10.67 -13.10 6.73
CA LYS A 69 -9.41 -12.99 5.96
C LYS A 69 -9.26 -11.65 5.22
N ALA A 70 -9.87 -10.59 5.76
CA ALA A 70 -10.00 -9.26 5.16
C ALA A 70 -10.53 -9.27 3.70
N PHE A 71 -11.40 -10.23 3.40
CA PHE A 71 -11.92 -10.48 2.07
C PHE A 71 -13.45 -10.42 2.07
N GLY A 72 -14.01 -9.50 1.28
CA GLY A 72 -15.47 -9.26 1.17
C GLY A 72 -16.21 -10.32 0.34
N GLY A 73 -15.48 -11.32 -0.17
CA GLY A 73 -16.02 -12.42 -0.96
C GLY A 73 -15.66 -12.32 -2.43
N GLY A 74 -16.09 -13.32 -3.20
CA GLY A 74 -15.77 -13.42 -4.62
C GLY A 74 -16.20 -12.19 -5.44
N TYR A 75 -15.64 -12.08 -6.64
CA TYR A 75 -15.95 -10.99 -7.57
C TYR A 75 -17.47 -10.78 -7.76
N GLY A 76 -17.90 -9.52 -7.79
CA GLY A 76 -19.29 -9.10 -7.97
C GLY A 76 -20.10 -9.00 -6.67
N LYS A 77 -19.51 -9.31 -5.50
CA LYS A 77 -20.10 -9.00 -4.20
C LYS A 77 -19.97 -7.51 -3.88
N SER A 78 -20.92 -6.98 -3.12
CA SER A 78 -20.82 -5.64 -2.56
C SER A 78 -19.64 -5.56 -1.59
N ILE A 79 -19.09 -4.36 -1.42
CA ILE A 79 -18.01 -4.11 -0.47
C ILE A 79 -18.39 -4.56 0.95
N ASP A 80 -17.47 -5.25 1.62
CA ASP A 80 -17.56 -5.50 3.06
C ASP A 80 -16.82 -4.36 3.79
N TRP A 81 -17.57 -3.42 4.35
CA TRP A 81 -17.01 -2.25 5.02
C TRP A 81 -16.15 -2.58 6.24
N LYS A 82 -16.35 -3.75 6.87
CA LYS A 82 -15.52 -4.17 8.00
C LYS A 82 -14.15 -4.64 7.53
N CYS A 83 -14.11 -5.38 6.41
CA CYS A 83 -12.85 -5.75 5.75
C CYS A 83 -12.13 -4.51 5.22
N ALA A 84 -12.86 -3.59 4.56
CA ALA A 84 -12.31 -2.31 4.11
C ALA A 84 -11.76 -1.49 5.29
N PHE A 85 -12.41 -1.50 6.45
CA PHE A 85 -11.93 -0.78 7.63
C PHE A 85 -10.60 -1.35 8.16
N LEU A 86 -10.41 -2.67 8.20
CA LEU A 86 -9.11 -3.25 8.55
C LEU A 86 -8.04 -2.84 7.55
N ALA A 87 -8.34 -2.94 6.24
CA ALA A 87 -7.43 -2.52 5.17
C ALA A 87 -7.06 -1.02 5.28
N PHE A 88 -8.00 -0.17 5.70
CA PHE A 88 -7.74 1.24 6.00
C PHE A 88 -6.76 1.38 7.17
N MET A 89 -7.00 0.69 8.29
CA MET A 89 -6.13 0.72 9.46
C MET A 89 -4.70 0.24 9.15
N GLU A 90 -4.54 -0.82 8.36
CA GLU A 90 -3.26 -1.30 7.85
C GLU A 90 -2.52 -0.23 7.04
N SER A 91 -3.21 0.46 6.12
CA SER A 91 -2.63 1.55 5.34
C SER A 91 -2.20 2.75 6.20
N GLY A 92 -2.98 3.07 7.24
CA GLY A 92 -2.67 4.13 8.20
C GLY A 92 -1.47 3.79 9.08
N ALA A 93 -1.32 2.53 9.49
CA ALA A 93 -0.22 2.08 10.32
C ALA A 93 1.16 2.32 9.70
N LEU A 94 1.27 2.27 8.36
CA LEU A 94 2.55 2.44 7.66
C LEU A 94 3.17 3.83 7.84
N TYR A 95 2.39 4.84 8.25
CA TYR A 95 2.91 6.16 8.57
C TYR A 95 3.71 6.21 9.88
N LEU A 96 3.72 5.12 10.67
CA LEU A 96 4.44 5.04 11.95
C LEU A 96 5.92 4.66 11.83
N ARG A 97 6.41 4.25 10.65
CA ARG A 97 7.82 3.85 10.47
C ARG A 97 8.77 4.99 10.85
N ASP A 98 9.80 4.69 11.63
CA ASP A 98 10.89 5.61 11.97
C ASP A 98 12.01 5.56 10.93
N TRP A 99 12.04 6.56 10.07
CA TRP A 99 13.02 6.64 8.98
C TRP A 99 14.46 6.86 9.48
N TYR A 100 14.67 7.51 10.64
CA TYR A 100 16.01 7.73 11.18
C TYR A 100 16.68 6.39 11.47
N LEU A 101 15.89 5.41 11.92
CA LEU A 101 16.35 4.05 12.16
C LEU A 101 16.57 3.28 10.85
N VAL A 102 15.83 3.56 9.78
CA VAL A 102 16.12 3.00 8.45
C VAL A 102 17.50 3.48 7.96
N VAL A 103 17.78 4.79 8.04
CA VAL A 103 19.09 5.33 7.65
C VAL A 103 20.21 4.77 8.53
N ALA A 104 19.98 4.64 9.83
CA ALA A 104 20.93 3.99 10.73
C ALA A 104 21.18 2.52 10.35
N ALA A 105 20.14 1.78 9.96
CA ALA A 105 20.25 0.40 9.51
C ALA A 105 21.11 0.29 8.23
N VAL A 106 20.89 1.17 7.25
CA VAL A 106 21.69 1.18 6.01
C VAL A 106 23.15 1.51 6.29
N ARG A 107 23.44 2.45 7.20
CA ARG A 107 24.82 2.75 7.63
C ARG A 107 25.51 1.52 8.21
N LEU A 108 24.83 0.80 9.12
CA LEU A 108 25.34 -0.43 9.70
C LEU A 108 25.56 -1.52 8.65
N TYR A 109 24.64 -1.64 7.66
CA TYR A 109 24.78 -2.59 6.56
C TYR A 109 26.01 -2.30 5.69
N ASN A 110 26.25 -1.02 5.35
CA ASN A 110 27.42 -0.58 4.60
C ASN A 110 28.74 -0.77 5.35
N GLU A 111 28.69 -0.85 6.69
CA GLU A 111 29.81 -1.21 7.56
C GLU A 111 29.96 -2.73 7.75
N GLU A 112 29.22 -3.55 6.99
CA GLU A 112 29.17 -5.02 7.07
C GLU A 112 28.70 -5.56 8.45
N LYS A 113 28.01 -4.72 9.24
CA LYS A 113 27.40 -5.09 10.53
C LYS A 113 25.98 -5.59 10.33
N PHE A 114 25.84 -6.72 9.65
CA PHE A 114 24.55 -7.20 9.14
C PHE A 114 23.49 -7.45 10.22
N GLU A 115 23.84 -8.07 11.35
CA GLU A 115 22.87 -8.34 12.42
C GLU A 115 22.37 -7.05 13.09
N ASP A 116 23.28 -6.11 13.36
CA ASP A 116 22.91 -4.80 13.92
C ASP A 116 22.03 -4.01 12.94
N ALA A 117 22.33 -4.09 11.64
CA ALA A 117 21.52 -3.47 10.59
C ALA A 117 20.10 -4.05 10.55
N ILE A 118 19.96 -5.37 10.62
CA ILE A 118 18.64 -6.05 10.66
C ILE A 118 17.88 -5.66 11.92
N GLU A 119 18.54 -5.63 13.08
CA GLU A 119 17.92 -5.20 14.33
C GLU A 119 17.42 -3.75 14.22
N MET A 120 18.23 -2.85 13.66
CA MET A 120 17.86 -1.45 13.48
C MET A 120 16.69 -1.28 12.49
N LEU A 121 16.68 -2.04 11.39
CA LEU A 121 15.57 -2.04 10.45
C LEU A 121 14.27 -2.53 11.10
N ASN A 122 14.33 -3.57 11.93
CA ASN A 122 13.18 -4.05 12.68
C ASN A 122 12.69 -3.03 13.72
N LYS A 123 13.61 -2.31 14.39
CA LYS A 123 13.25 -1.21 15.31
C LYS A 123 12.54 -0.07 14.58
N SER A 124 12.87 0.20 13.32
CA SER A 124 12.21 1.23 12.51
C SER A 124 10.70 1.03 12.39
N VAL A 125 10.22 -0.21 12.50
CA VAL A 125 8.79 -0.56 12.38
C VAL A 125 8.18 -1.05 13.69
N ALA A 126 8.84 -0.81 14.84
CA ALA A 126 8.38 -1.28 16.15
C ALA A 126 6.96 -0.81 16.53
N MET A 127 6.59 0.43 16.19
CA MET A 127 5.24 0.94 16.42
C MET A 127 4.19 0.22 15.55
N ILE A 128 4.56 -0.19 14.33
CA ILE A 128 3.69 -0.97 13.44
C ILE A 128 3.51 -2.38 14.00
N HIS A 129 4.59 -3.01 14.48
CA HIS A 129 4.51 -4.30 15.17
C HIS A 129 3.60 -4.26 16.40
N LYS A 130 3.70 -3.20 17.22
CA LYS A 130 2.83 -2.99 18.37
C LYS A 130 1.37 -2.95 17.94
N LEU A 131 1.04 -2.13 16.95
CA LEU A 131 -0.32 -1.99 16.46
C LEU A 131 -0.87 -3.29 15.83
N ALA A 132 -0.07 -3.97 14.99
CA ALA A 132 -0.43 -5.27 14.44
C ALA A 132 -0.73 -6.30 15.54
N SER A 133 0.03 -6.29 16.64
CA SER A 133 -0.18 -7.21 17.76
C SER A 133 -1.50 -6.97 18.49
N ILE A 134 -1.99 -5.73 18.56
CA ILE A 134 -3.32 -5.41 19.11
C ILE A 134 -4.42 -6.08 18.28
N TRP A 135 -4.21 -6.19 16.97
CA TRP A 135 -5.12 -6.87 16.06
C TRP A 135 -4.92 -8.40 16.06
N GLY A 136 -3.95 -8.94 16.81
CA GLY A 136 -3.60 -10.37 16.73
C GLY A 136 -2.88 -10.75 15.44
N LEU A 137 -2.31 -9.78 14.73
CA LEU A 137 -1.55 -9.95 13.51
C LEU A 137 -0.04 -9.75 13.75
N LYS A 138 0.74 -10.12 12.75
CA LYS A 138 2.16 -9.77 12.62
C LYS A 138 2.36 -8.83 11.45
N PHE A 139 3.54 -8.20 11.41
CA PHE A 139 3.94 -7.30 10.34
C PHE A 139 5.31 -7.72 9.80
N GLN A 140 5.52 -7.57 8.50
CA GLN A 140 6.81 -7.74 7.83
C GLN A 140 7.03 -6.60 6.85
N LEU A 141 8.15 -5.89 6.96
CA LEU A 141 8.57 -4.92 5.95
C LEU A 141 9.12 -5.68 4.73
N LEU A 142 8.64 -5.35 3.52
CA LEU A 142 8.99 -6.08 2.30
C LEU A 142 9.99 -5.34 1.41
N SER A 143 9.71 -4.08 1.09
CA SER A 143 10.54 -3.29 0.15
C SER A 143 10.16 -1.82 0.21
N ASP A 144 11.15 -0.95 0.05
CA ASP A 144 10.94 0.46 -0.29
C ASP A 144 10.75 0.63 -1.81
N LEU A 145 9.91 1.60 -2.16
CA LEU A 145 9.54 1.97 -3.52
C LEU A 145 10.30 3.24 -3.87
N LEU A 146 11.38 3.08 -4.61
CA LEU A 146 12.36 4.15 -4.88
C LEU A 146 12.21 4.64 -6.34
N ASP A 147 12.73 5.83 -6.68
CA ASP A 147 12.95 6.25 -8.08
C ASP A 147 14.44 6.59 -8.28
N GLU A 148 15.14 5.87 -9.15
CA GLU A 148 16.60 5.97 -9.37
C GLU A 148 16.92 7.16 -10.27
N ARG A 149 15.91 7.64 -11.01
CA ARG A 149 16.10 8.53 -12.18
C ARG A 149 15.65 9.96 -11.94
N SER A 150 14.98 10.24 -10.83
CA SER A 150 14.74 11.61 -10.43
C SER A 150 15.97 12.14 -9.68
N SER A 151 16.84 12.86 -10.39
CA SER A 151 17.81 13.79 -9.77
C SER A 151 17.14 14.84 -8.85
N GLU A 152 15.82 14.82 -8.77
CA GLU A 152 14.93 15.74 -8.09
C GLU A 152 14.34 15.14 -6.78
N HIS A 153 14.45 13.83 -6.53
CA HIS A 153 14.03 13.22 -5.26
C HIS A 153 15.24 12.81 -4.42
N ASN A 154 15.59 13.67 -3.46
CA ASN A 154 16.70 13.50 -2.55
C ASN A 154 16.27 13.08 -1.13
N THR A 155 15.15 12.35 -0.94
CA THR A 155 14.60 12.03 0.40
C THR A 155 14.55 10.53 0.73
N TRP A 156 14.74 10.19 2.01
CA TRP A 156 14.70 8.81 2.54
C TRP A 156 13.27 8.35 2.93
N SER A 157 12.29 9.24 3.04
CA SER A 157 10.86 8.91 3.30
C SER A 157 10.11 8.50 2.05
N GLY A 158 10.57 7.43 1.40
CA GLY A 158 9.87 6.88 0.25
C GLY A 158 8.55 6.20 0.61
N PRO A 159 7.65 6.02 -0.38
CA PRO A 159 6.64 4.99 -0.32
C PRO A 159 7.31 3.62 -0.10
N TYR A 160 6.64 2.72 0.60
CA TYR A 160 7.14 1.37 0.85
C TYR A 160 5.99 0.38 0.99
N CYS A 161 6.29 -0.90 0.85
CA CYS A 161 5.36 -2.01 1.03
C CYS A 161 5.68 -2.79 2.31
N GLY A 162 4.64 -3.08 3.09
CA GLY A 162 4.68 -4.01 4.21
C GLY A 162 3.54 -5.02 4.13
N ALA A 163 3.66 -6.11 4.88
CA ALA A 163 2.67 -7.18 4.93
C ALA A 163 2.19 -7.38 6.37
N PHE A 164 0.89 -7.22 6.59
CA PHE A 164 0.20 -7.69 7.79
C PHE A 164 -0.23 -9.13 7.56
N TYR A 165 -0.05 -10.02 8.53
CA TYR A 165 -0.41 -11.42 8.33
C TYR A 165 -0.92 -12.10 9.60
N SER A 166 -1.86 -13.02 9.40
CA SER A 166 -2.40 -13.88 10.46
C SER A 166 -1.43 -15.00 10.81
N GLN A 167 -1.33 -15.32 12.10
CA GLN A 167 -0.68 -16.54 12.58
C GLN A 167 -1.69 -17.59 13.05
N ASP A 168 -2.99 -17.31 12.95
CA ASP A 168 -4.03 -18.32 13.19
C ASP A 168 -4.08 -19.26 11.98
N PRO A 169 -3.73 -20.56 12.14
CA PRO A 169 -3.69 -21.50 11.03
C PRO A 169 -5.07 -21.78 10.42
N LYS A 170 -6.17 -21.40 11.07
CA LYS A 170 -7.54 -21.54 10.55
C LYS A 170 -7.98 -20.37 9.68
N THR A 171 -7.34 -19.22 9.84
CA THR A 171 -7.64 -18.00 9.07
C THR A 171 -6.36 -17.41 8.50
N PRO A 172 -5.66 -18.12 7.59
CA PRO A 172 -4.45 -17.62 6.98
C PRO A 172 -4.79 -16.54 5.93
N PHE A 173 -4.21 -15.35 6.11
CA PHE A 173 -4.27 -14.27 5.12
C PHE A 173 -3.07 -13.33 5.26
N VAL A 174 -2.82 -12.56 4.20
CA VAL A 174 -1.81 -11.50 4.13
C VAL A 174 -2.43 -10.23 3.55
N GLY A 175 -2.30 -9.12 4.27
CA GLY A 175 -2.60 -7.77 3.81
C GLY A 175 -1.35 -7.04 3.37
N MET A 176 -1.18 -6.85 2.06
CA MET A 176 -0.11 -6.05 1.51
C MET A 176 -0.51 -4.56 1.52
N ALA A 177 0.08 -3.82 2.44
CA ALA A 177 -0.17 -2.41 2.61
C ALA A 177 0.96 -1.57 1.98
N PHE A 178 0.58 -0.49 1.31
CA PHE A 178 1.49 0.46 0.68
C PHE A 178 1.39 1.84 1.32
N LYS A 179 2.52 2.40 1.75
CA LYS A 179 2.59 3.72 2.38
C LYS A 179 2.44 4.80 1.30
N GLY A 180 1.61 5.80 1.57
CA GLY A 180 1.60 7.05 0.80
C GLY A 180 2.53 8.13 1.37
N THR A 181 2.48 9.32 0.79
CA THR A 181 3.29 10.48 1.22
C THR A 181 2.73 11.16 2.47
N ASN A 182 3.60 11.78 3.28
CA ASN A 182 3.27 12.40 4.57
C ASN A 182 2.35 13.64 4.45
N ARG A 183 1.92 14.14 5.61
CA ARG A 183 0.73 15.02 5.77
C ARG A 183 0.91 16.45 5.25
N LYS A 184 2.12 16.98 5.13
CA LYS A 184 2.40 18.41 4.94
C LYS A 184 2.91 18.73 3.52
N ASN A 185 3.58 17.81 2.85
CA ASN A 185 4.04 17.95 1.45
C ASN A 185 3.06 17.44 0.39
N LYS A 186 1.77 17.33 0.70
CA LYS A 186 0.76 16.93 -0.30
C LYS A 186 0.46 18.01 -1.35
N GLY A 187 0.88 19.26 -1.09
CA GLY A 187 0.93 20.31 -2.11
C GLY A 187 2.05 20.11 -3.12
N GLU A 188 3.16 19.49 -2.70
CA GLU A 188 4.33 19.14 -3.53
C GLU A 188 4.14 17.81 -4.27
N LEU A 189 3.35 16.86 -3.71
CA LEU A 189 2.88 15.65 -4.42
C LEU A 189 2.28 15.97 -5.80
N LEU A 190 1.68 17.15 -5.95
CA LEU A 190 1.03 17.61 -7.18
C LEU A 190 1.98 18.25 -8.20
N VAL A 191 3.13 18.75 -7.75
CA VAL A 191 4.06 19.54 -8.59
C VAL A 191 5.30 18.72 -8.94
N ASP A 192 5.73 17.84 -8.04
CA ASP A 192 7.00 17.11 -8.16
C ASP A 192 6.84 15.68 -8.68
N TRP A 193 5.61 15.15 -8.78
CA TRP A 193 5.41 13.81 -9.30
C TRP A 193 5.34 13.83 -10.83
N HIS A 194 6.21 13.04 -11.46
CA HIS A 194 6.21 12.86 -12.92
C HIS A 194 4.91 12.14 -13.37
N TYR A 195 3.86 12.93 -13.58
CA TYR A 195 2.57 12.53 -14.16
C TYR A 195 2.64 12.35 -15.68
N GLU A 196 3.86 12.29 -16.23
CA GLU A 196 4.07 11.87 -17.61
C GLU A 196 3.58 10.42 -17.76
N PRO A 197 2.78 10.12 -18.81
CA PRO A 197 2.42 8.75 -19.12
C PRO A 197 3.68 8.02 -19.58
N GLN A 198 3.80 6.79 -19.13
CA GLN A 198 4.78 5.83 -19.59
C GLN A 198 4.05 4.56 -20.00
N GLU A 199 4.30 4.08 -21.21
CA GLU A 199 3.89 2.75 -21.65
C GLU A 199 4.71 1.70 -20.91
N SER A 200 4.03 0.73 -20.31
CA SER A 200 4.68 -0.40 -19.64
C SER A 200 5.08 -1.48 -20.66
N PRO A 201 6.10 -2.32 -20.38
CA PRO A 201 6.35 -3.52 -21.17
C PRO A 201 5.13 -4.46 -21.19
N SER A 202 4.91 -5.23 -22.25
CA SER A 202 3.71 -6.09 -22.39
C SER A 202 3.45 -7.06 -21.23
N GLU A 203 4.51 -7.55 -20.58
CA GLU A 203 4.51 -8.48 -19.44
C GLU A 203 4.33 -7.78 -18.07
N VAL A 204 4.28 -6.45 -18.09
CA VAL A 204 4.08 -5.57 -16.95
C VAL A 204 2.80 -4.77 -17.19
N LEU A 205 1.82 -4.87 -16.31
CA LEU A 205 0.57 -4.10 -16.40
C LEU A 205 -0.13 -4.17 -17.78
N TYR A 206 0.02 -5.30 -18.48
CA TYR A 206 -0.56 -5.55 -19.81
C TYR A 206 -0.12 -4.58 -20.91
N GLY A 207 1.01 -3.88 -20.74
CA GLY A 207 1.45 -2.87 -21.69
C GLY A 207 0.65 -1.56 -21.63
N ALA A 208 -0.05 -1.31 -20.54
CA ALA A 208 -0.87 -0.11 -20.35
C ALA A 208 -0.03 1.17 -20.15
N HIS A 209 -0.66 2.33 -20.36
CA HIS A 209 -0.11 3.65 -20.09
C HIS A 209 -0.37 4.06 -18.64
N VAL A 210 0.69 4.36 -17.91
CA VAL A 210 0.63 4.62 -16.46
C VAL A 210 1.45 5.83 -16.05
N SER A 211 1.25 6.33 -14.83
CA SER A 211 2.11 7.36 -14.24
C SER A 211 3.55 6.87 -14.17
N LYS A 212 4.46 7.59 -14.83
CA LYS A 212 5.90 7.30 -14.82
C LYS A 212 6.48 7.24 -13.41
N GLY A 213 6.14 8.18 -12.53
CA GLY A 213 6.62 8.17 -11.14
C GLY A 213 6.17 6.94 -10.35
N VAL A 214 4.89 6.58 -10.44
CA VAL A 214 4.38 5.36 -9.76
C VAL A 214 4.97 4.10 -10.40
N PHE A 215 5.11 4.07 -11.72
CA PHE A 215 5.71 2.94 -12.43
C PHE A 215 7.17 2.72 -12.03
N ASN A 216 8.01 3.76 -12.09
CA ASN A 216 9.42 3.67 -11.71
C ASN A 216 9.57 3.25 -10.24
N GLY A 217 8.71 3.80 -9.37
CA GLY A 217 8.62 3.42 -7.96
C GLY A 217 8.47 1.92 -7.70
N LEU A 218 7.76 1.20 -8.58
CA LEU A 218 7.42 -0.21 -8.38
C LEU A 218 8.19 -1.16 -9.29
N PHE A 219 8.45 -0.77 -10.53
CA PHE A 219 9.03 -1.59 -11.59
C PHE A 219 10.39 -1.09 -12.09
N GLY A 220 10.83 0.09 -11.64
CA GLY A 220 12.19 0.59 -11.88
C GLY A 220 13.25 -0.27 -11.18
N HIS A 221 14.49 -0.11 -11.62
CA HIS A 221 15.63 -0.80 -11.02
C HIS A 221 16.32 0.09 -9.97
N PHE A 222 16.85 -0.55 -8.93
CA PHE A 222 17.63 0.00 -7.82
C PHE A 222 18.84 -0.88 -7.58
N GLY A 223 19.96 -0.53 -8.19
CA GLY A 223 21.09 -1.44 -8.36
C GLY A 223 20.64 -2.72 -9.06
N ALA A 224 20.73 -3.85 -8.36
CA ALA A 224 20.33 -5.16 -8.89
C ALA A 224 18.82 -5.50 -8.72
N TRP A 225 18.05 -4.63 -8.06
CA TRP A 225 16.71 -4.98 -7.58
C TRP A 225 15.60 -4.20 -8.27
N ARG A 226 14.45 -4.85 -8.46
CA ARG A 226 13.18 -4.16 -8.72
C ARG A 226 12.29 -4.30 -7.48
N PRO A 227 11.63 -3.24 -7.00
CA PRO A 227 10.81 -3.30 -5.79
C PRO A 227 9.70 -4.35 -5.90
N PHE A 228 9.04 -4.47 -7.05
CA PHE A 228 8.06 -5.54 -7.30
C PHE A 228 8.65 -6.95 -7.15
N ASP A 229 9.87 -7.19 -7.63
CA ASP A 229 10.55 -8.48 -7.50
C ASP A 229 10.87 -8.79 -6.03
N LEU A 230 11.26 -7.78 -5.24
CA LEU A 230 11.49 -7.92 -3.81
C LEU A 230 10.20 -8.20 -3.04
N ILE A 231 9.13 -7.47 -3.34
CA ILE A 231 7.80 -7.66 -2.75
C ILE A 231 7.29 -9.08 -3.01
N THR A 232 7.33 -9.53 -4.27
CA THR A 232 6.84 -10.87 -4.64
C THR A 232 7.70 -12.01 -4.07
N LYS A 233 9.03 -11.83 -4.03
CA LYS A 233 9.93 -12.78 -3.34
C LYS A 233 9.65 -12.84 -1.84
N GLY A 234 9.52 -11.68 -1.18
CA GLY A 234 9.23 -11.61 0.25
C GLY A 234 7.86 -12.17 0.59
N LEU A 235 6.83 -11.85 -0.20
CA LEU A 235 5.51 -12.45 -0.09
C LEU A 235 5.58 -13.97 -0.23
N THR A 236 6.30 -14.49 -1.22
CA THR A 236 6.48 -15.94 -1.41
C THR A 236 7.12 -16.59 -0.18
N SER A 237 8.18 -16.01 0.37
CA SER A 237 8.83 -16.50 1.60
C SER A 237 7.88 -16.50 2.81
N LEU A 238 7.05 -15.46 2.96
CA LEU A 238 6.05 -15.40 4.02
C LEU A 238 4.96 -16.46 3.86
N LEU A 239 4.39 -16.58 2.66
CA LEU A 239 3.30 -17.52 2.38
C LEU A 239 3.70 -18.98 2.65
N LEU A 240 4.96 -19.34 2.42
CA LEU A 240 5.49 -20.68 2.68
C LEU A 240 5.75 -20.95 4.17
N THR A 241 5.73 -19.92 5.03
CA THR A 241 6.09 -20.02 6.45
C THR A 241 4.94 -19.66 7.40
N ILE A 242 3.90 -18.99 6.91
CA ILE A 242 2.67 -18.74 7.67
C ILE A 242 1.98 -20.07 8.00
N PRO A 243 1.54 -20.28 9.26
CA PRO A 243 0.74 -21.44 9.61
C PRO A 243 -0.54 -21.52 8.76
N ASN A 244 -0.79 -22.67 8.16
CA ASN A 244 -1.98 -22.92 7.36
C ASN A 244 -2.42 -24.38 7.56
N ASP A 245 -3.43 -24.57 8.42
CA ASP A 245 -4.06 -25.89 8.64
C ASP A 245 -5.25 -26.10 7.68
N THR A 246 -5.41 -25.23 6.68
CA THR A 246 -6.43 -25.33 5.66
C THR A 246 -5.82 -25.90 4.37
N ASP A 247 -6.63 -26.63 3.58
CA ASP A 247 -6.24 -27.02 2.23
C ASP A 247 -6.33 -25.86 1.22
N GLU A 248 -6.70 -24.66 1.69
CA GLU A 248 -6.87 -23.47 0.87
C GLU A 248 -5.57 -22.67 0.77
N LYS A 249 -5.44 -21.95 -0.34
CA LYS A 249 -4.40 -20.93 -0.51
C LYS A 249 -4.65 -19.76 0.44
N VAL A 250 -3.57 -19.05 0.77
CA VAL A 250 -3.63 -17.88 1.64
C VAL A 250 -4.24 -16.70 0.88
N VAL A 251 -5.28 -16.09 1.44
CA VAL A 251 -5.90 -14.92 0.83
C VAL A 251 -4.96 -13.73 0.95
N THR A 252 -4.70 -13.05 -0.17
CA THR A 252 -3.80 -11.89 -0.23
C THR A 252 -4.56 -10.67 -0.71
N HIS A 253 -4.88 -9.74 0.19
CA HIS A 253 -5.51 -8.46 -0.16
C HIS A 253 -4.46 -7.35 -0.24
N LEU A 254 -4.77 -6.29 -0.99
CA LEU A 254 -3.89 -5.13 -1.13
C LEU A 254 -4.60 -3.87 -0.63
N THR A 255 -3.83 -2.98 -0.02
CA THR A 255 -4.36 -1.72 0.48
C THR A 255 -3.36 -0.58 0.39
N GLY A 256 -3.89 0.65 0.29
CA GLY A 256 -3.06 1.84 0.31
C GLY A 256 -3.88 3.12 0.44
N HIS A 257 -3.31 4.08 1.16
CA HIS A 257 -3.88 5.42 1.32
C HIS A 257 -3.04 6.45 0.56
N SER A 258 -3.71 7.45 -0.01
CA SER A 258 -3.07 8.50 -0.80
C SER A 258 -2.26 7.88 -1.93
N LEU A 259 -1.01 8.29 -2.13
CA LEU A 259 -0.09 7.68 -3.07
C LEU A 259 0.06 6.15 -2.92
N GLY A 260 -0.06 5.60 -1.71
CA GLY A 260 -0.04 4.16 -1.50
C GLY A 260 -1.19 3.45 -2.23
N GLY A 261 -2.31 4.15 -2.45
CA GLY A 261 -3.41 3.68 -3.28
C GLY A 261 -2.99 3.44 -4.74
N SER A 262 -2.18 4.34 -5.31
CA SER A 262 -1.67 4.18 -6.68
C SER A 262 -0.74 2.99 -6.81
N TYR A 263 0.16 2.80 -5.84
CA TYR A 263 1.08 1.66 -5.84
C TYR A 263 0.36 0.33 -5.63
N SER A 264 -0.57 0.27 -4.68
CA SER A 264 -1.37 -0.94 -4.44
C SER A 264 -2.23 -1.27 -5.66
N SER A 265 -2.79 -0.29 -6.36
CA SER A 265 -3.54 -0.48 -7.61
C SER A 265 -2.67 -1.05 -8.75
N LEU A 266 -1.47 -0.50 -8.99
CA LEU A 266 -0.54 -1.06 -9.99
C LEU A 266 -0.07 -2.47 -9.59
N CYS A 267 0.29 -2.67 -8.33
CA CYS A 267 0.72 -3.97 -7.84
C CYS A 267 -0.40 -5.01 -7.98
N PHE A 268 -1.63 -4.67 -7.61
CA PHE A 268 -2.78 -5.55 -7.76
C PHE A 268 -3.02 -5.91 -9.21
N THR A 269 -3.01 -4.93 -10.11
CA THR A 269 -3.14 -5.14 -11.55
C THR A 269 -2.07 -6.09 -12.07
N GLN A 270 -0.81 -5.92 -11.65
CA GLN A 270 0.27 -6.83 -12.01
C GLN A 270 0.05 -8.26 -11.49
N LEU A 271 -0.50 -8.43 -10.28
CA LEU A 271 -0.79 -9.74 -9.69
C LEU A 271 -1.96 -10.47 -10.36
N THR A 272 -2.80 -9.76 -11.13
CA THR A 272 -3.84 -10.41 -11.96
C THR A 272 -3.26 -11.15 -13.17
N ILE A 273 -2.03 -10.81 -13.60
CA ILE A 273 -1.36 -11.49 -14.71
C ILE A 273 -0.98 -12.91 -14.28
N GLU A 274 -1.26 -13.88 -15.14
CA GLU A 274 -0.97 -15.29 -14.88
C GLU A 274 0.52 -15.51 -14.54
N GLY A 275 0.76 -16.25 -13.46
CA GLY A 275 2.10 -16.56 -12.96
C GLY A 275 2.80 -15.44 -12.17
N LYS A 276 2.18 -14.27 -12.00
CA LYS A 276 2.75 -13.17 -11.19
C LYS A 276 2.39 -13.24 -9.71
N LEU A 277 1.20 -13.77 -9.39
CA LEU A 277 0.82 -14.09 -8.01
C LEU A 277 1.55 -15.36 -7.55
N PRO A 278 2.15 -15.39 -6.33
CA PRO A 278 2.74 -16.61 -5.79
C PRO A 278 1.74 -17.77 -5.73
N LEU A 279 2.20 -18.99 -6.02
CA LEU A 279 1.34 -20.17 -6.15
C LEU A 279 0.53 -20.48 -4.89
N ALA A 280 1.07 -20.17 -3.70
CA ALA A 280 0.44 -20.38 -2.40
C ALA A 280 -0.61 -19.31 -2.04
N ALA A 281 -0.81 -18.30 -2.89
CA ALA A 281 -1.78 -17.23 -2.67
C ALA A 281 -3.00 -17.34 -3.59
N THR A 282 -4.12 -16.82 -3.08
CA THR A 282 -5.28 -16.39 -3.86
C THR A 282 -5.40 -14.88 -3.74
N LEU A 283 -5.63 -14.18 -4.85
CA LEU A 283 -5.77 -12.73 -4.84
C LEU A 283 -7.13 -12.35 -4.25
N GLY A 284 -7.12 -11.67 -3.11
CA GLY A 284 -8.29 -11.11 -2.44
C GLY A 284 -8.69 -9.76 -3.06
N ASP A 285 -9.26 -8.89 -2.24
CA ASP A 285 -9.69 -7.56 -2.68
C ASP A 285 -8.54 -6.55 -2.70
N LEU A 286 -8.70 -5.50 -3.51
CA LEU A 286 -7.95 -4.25 -3.43
C LEU A 286 -8.81 -3.19 -2.74
N TYR A 287 -8.24 -2.51 -1.74
CA TYR A 287 -8.87 -1.38 -1.05
C TYR A 287 -7.97 -0.14 -1.15
N THR A 288 -8.39 0.86 -1.92
CA THR A 288 -7.65 2.12 -2.03
C THR A 288 -8.41 3.26 -1.36
N PHE A 289 -7.71 4.12 -0.64
CA PHE A 289 -8.28 5.25 0.11
C PHE A 289 -7.65 6.55 -0.36
N GLY A 290 -8.44 7.43 -0.99
CA GLY A 290 -7.93 8.72 -1.46
C GLY A 290 -6.82 8.60 -2.51
N SER A 291 -6.83 7.54 -3.30
CA SER A 291 -5.83 7.30 -4.34
C SER A 291 -5.93 8.35 -5.44
N PRO A 292 -4.82 8.95 -5.90
CA PRO A 292 -4.79 9.65 -7.17
C PRO A 292 -4.94 8.68 -8.35
N ARG A 293 -5.24 9.20 -9.53
CA ARG A 293 -5.26 8.43 -10.78
C ARG A 293 -3.83 8.02 -11.14
N ASN A 294 -3.67 6.83 -11.69
CA ASN A 294 -2.35 6.23 -11.91
C ASN A 294 -2.15 5.64 -13.31
N GLY A 295 -3.12 5.77 -14.22
CA GLY A 295 -2.96 5.41 -15.63
C GLY A 295 -4.14 5.83 -16.49
N GLU A 296 -4.04 5.53 -17.78
CA GLU A 296 -5.06 5.83 -18.78
C GLU A 296 -6.14 4.74 -18.83
N ASP A 297 -7.08 4.90 -19.77
CA ASP A 297 -8.20 3.97 -19.97
C ASP A 297 -7.75 2.52 -20.15
N ASP A 298 -6.62 2.29 -20.81
CA ASP A 298 -6.12 0.94 -21.06
C ASP A 298 -5.72 0.21 -19.78
N LEU A 299 -5.15 0.89 -18.78
CA LEU A 299 -4.88 0.32 -17.45
C LEU A 299 -6.19 -0.06 -16.76
N ALA A 300 -7.17 0.85 -16.74
CA ALA A 300 -8.44 0.64 -16.06
C ALA A 300 -9.27 -0.48 -16.72
N ILE A 301 -9.26 -0.53 -18.05
CA ILE A 301 -9.87 -1.61 -18.85
C ILE A 301 -9.14 -2.93 -18.59
N ALA A 302 -7.81 -2.93 -18.58
CA ALA A 302 -7.01 -4.12 -18.33
C ALA A 302 -7.33 -4.72 -16.95
N LEU A 303 -7.34 -3.90 -15.89
CA LEU A 303 -7.73 -4.38 -14.57
C LEU A 303 -9.16 -4.93 -14.59
N ARG A 304 -10.15 -4.16 -15.08
CA ARG A 304 -11.55 -4.59 -15.14
C ARG A 304 -11.73 -5.92 -15.86
N ASN A 305 -11.04 -6.14 -16.98
CA ASN A 305 -11.13 -7.35 -17.79
C ASN A 305 -10.50 -8.58 -17.12
N HIS A 306 -9.61 -8.39 -16.15
CA HIS A 306 -8.91 -9.46 -15.43
C HIS A 306 -9.39 -9.63 -13.99
N LEU A 307 -10.38 -8.85 -13.55
CA LEU A 307 -11.18 -9.18 -12.37
C LEU A 307 -12.16 -10.31 -12.72
N GLY A 308 -12.33 -11.27 -11.82
CA GLY A 308 -13.26 -12.39 -12.04
C GLY A 308 -13.23 -13.42 -10.93
N GLU A 309 -13.69 -14.65 -11.22
CA GLU A 309 -13.84 -15.72 -10.22
C GLU A 309 -12.55 -16.09 -9.47
N LYS A 310 -11.38 -15.80 -10.06
CA LYS A 310 -10.05 -16.11 -9.50
C LYS A 310 -9.43 -14.95 -8.71
N THR A 311 -10.10 -13.81 -8.63
CA THR A 311 -9.64 -12.61 -7.93
C THR A 311 -10.73 -12.08 -7.01
N GLY A 312 -10.36 -11.23 -6.06
CA GLY A 312 -11.33 -10.36 -5.41
C GLY A 312 -11.76 -9.19 -6.30
N ASN A 313 -12.36 -8.20 -5.66
CA ASN A 313 -12.84 -6.96 -6.24
C ASN A 313 -11.80 -5.84 -6.08
N SER A 314 -11.96 -4.76 -6.84
CA SER A 314 -11.19 -3.53 -6.69
C SER A 314 -12.11 -2.43 -6.16
N TRP A 315 -11.83 -1.91 -4.98
CA TRP A 315 -12.60 -0.84 -4.34
C TRP A 315 -11.78 0.44 -4.25
N ARG A 316 -12.33 1.51 -4.81
CA ARG A 316 -11.77 2.86 -4.70
C ARG A 316 -12.62 3.71 -3.78
N ILE A 317 -12.17 3.89 -2.55
CA ILE A 317 -12.87 4.65 -1.51
C ILE A 317 -12.36 6.09 -1.51
N VAL A 318 -13.27 7.04 -1.66
CA VAL A 318 -12.98 8.48 -1.71
C VAL A 318 -13.78 9.21 -0.64
N ASN A 319 -13.10 9.98 0.20
CA ASN A 319 -13.78 10.83 1.17
C ASN A 319 -14.38 12.06 0.47
N LYS A 320 -15.60 12.43 0.83
CA LYS A 320 -16.27 13.60 0.27
C LYS A 320 -15.48 14.86 0.62
N GLY A 321 -15.08 15.61 -0.40
CA GLY A 321 -14.24 16.80 -0.24
C GLY A 321 -12.74 16.54 -0.43
N ASP A 322 -12.34 15.26 -0.53
CA ASP A 322 -10.98 14.87 -0.89
C ASP A 322 -10.65 15.29 -2.31
N ARG A 323 -9.58 16.08 -2.44
CA ARG A 323 -9.08 16.59 -3.72
C ARG A 323 -7.97 15.75 -4.33
N ILE A 324 -7.32 14.86 -3.58
CA ILE A 324 -6.23 14.03 -4.11
C ILE A 324 -6.71 13.04 -5.19
N PRO A 325 -7.89 12.41 -5.08
CA PRO A 325 -8.43 11.60 -6.17
C PRO A 325 -8.70 12.36 -7.47
N THR A 326 -8.64 13.70 -7.46
CA THR A 326 -8.79 14.49 -8.69
C THR A 326 -7.47 14.66 -9.47
N VAL A 327 -6.35 14.14 -8.95
CA VAL A 327 -5.01 14.31 -9.54
C VAL A 327 -4.46 13.02 -10.17
N PRO A 328 -3.60 13.09 -11.21
CA PRO A 328 -3.26 14.31 -11.94
C PRO A 328 -4.49 14.98 -12.56
N PRO A 329 -4.51 16.32 -12.57
CA PRO A 329 -5.60 17.04 -13.23
C PRO A 329 -5.55 16.74 -14.72
N VAL A 330 -6.72 16.48 -15.33
CA VAL A 330 -6.83 16.41 -16.79
C VAL A 330 -6.73 17.85 -17.31
N ILE A 331 -5.56 18.25 -17.82
CA ILE A 331 -5.32 19.64 -18.24
C ILE A 331 -5.83 19.84 -19.68
N PRO A 332 -6.55 20.94 -20.01
CA PRO A 332 -6.85 21.26 -21.40
C PRO A 332 -5.55 21.32 -22.21
N PHE A 333 -5.48 20.61 -23.34
CA PHE A 333 -4.31 20.49 -24.22
C PHE A 333 -3.19 19.54 -23.75
N SER A 334 -3.32 18.91 -22.59
CA SER A 334 -2.53 17.71 -22.26
C SER A 334 -2.97 16.53 -23.13
N ARG A 335 -2.03 15.64 -23.46
CA ARG A 335 -2.33 14.33 -24.09
C ARG A 335 -2.63 13.24 -23.07
N VAL A 336 -2.58 13.57 -21.77
CA VAL A 336 -2.68 12.62 -20.67
C VAL A 336 -4.09 12.68 -20.10
N ASP A 337 -4.88 11.65 -20.40
CA ASP A 337 -6.24 11.47 -19.90
C ASP A 337 -6.22 10.32 -18.86
N PHE A 338 -5.52 10.52 -17.73
CA PHE A 338 -5.58 9.52 -16.67
C PHE A 338 -7.01 9.40 -16.12
N VAL A 339 -7.41 8.17 -15.86
CA VAL A 339 -8.70 7.80 -15.30
C VAL A 339 -8.49 6.93 -14.07
N HIS A 340 -9.51 6.85 -13.23
CA HIS A 340 -9.53 5.86 -12.16
C HIS A 340 -9.83 4.45 -12.68
N VAL A 341 -9.23 3.46 -12.03
CA VAL A 341 -9.73 2.10 -12.05
C VAL A 341 -11.16 2.03 -11.49
N ASP A 342 -11.96 1.10 -11.99
CA ASP A 342 -13.41 1.06 -11.73
C ASP A 342 -13.78 0.60 -10.31
N THR A 343 -15.05 0.88 -9.98
CA THR A 343 -15.77 0.75 -8.70
C THR A 343 -15.32 1.75 -7.64
N GLY A 344 -15.72 3.01 -7.85
CA GLY A 344 -15.56 4.09 -6.87
C GLY A 344 -16.72 4.18 -5.89
N LEU A 345 -16.41 4.43 -4.61
CA LEU A 345 -17.37 4.66 -3.54
C LEU A 345 -16.99 5.95 -2.80
N MET A 346 -17.94 6.88 -2.71
CA MET A 346 -17.79 8.10 -1.94
C MET A 346 -18.32 7.89 -0.52
N ILE A 347 -17.49 8.16 0.48
CA ILE A 347 -17.86 8.14 1.90
C ILE A 347 -17.98 9.57 2.43
N SER A 348 -18.83 9.78 3.44
CA SER A 348 -18.95 11.06 4.13
C SER A 348 -19.35 10.83 5.59
N PRO A 349 -19.20 11.81 6.49
CA PRO A 349 -19.52 11.63 7.91
C PRO A 349 -21.04 11.58 8.18
N ASP A 350 -21.85 12.00 7.22
CA ASP A 350 -23.29 12.29 7.38
C ASP A 350 -24.20 11.44 6.48
N LYS A 351 -23.65 10.69 5.51
CA LYS A 351 -24.43 9.91 4.55
C LYS A 351 -23.88 8.49 4.37
N ALA A 352 -24.78 7.59 3.99
CA ALA A 352 -24.38 6.27 3.53
C ALA A 352 -23.47 6.39 2.28
N PRO A 353 -22.56 5.44 2.05
CA PRO A 353 -21.68 5.47 0.89
C PRO A 353 -22.45 5.53 -0.44
N GLU A 354 -21.99 6.38 -1.34
CA GLU A 354 -22.60 6.61 -2.65
C GLU A 354 -21.67 6.04 -3.74
N LEU A 355 -22.25 5.36 -4.75
CA LEU A 355 -21.48 4.89 -5.89
C LEU A 355 -21.00 6.09 -6.73
N LEU A 356 -19.73 6.07 -7.13
CA LEU A 356 -19.18 7.02 -8.09
C LEU A 356 -19.31 6.46 -9.50
N ASP A 357 -19.63 7.33 -10.46
CA ASP A 357 -19.63 6.97 -11.87
C ASP A 357 -18.25 6.48 -12.32
N THR A 358 -18.26 5.52 -13.25
CA THR A 358 -17.03 5.04 -13.89
C THR A 358 -16.37 6.16 -14.68
N GLU A 359 -15.04 6.26 -14.59
CA GLU A 359 -14.26 7.20 -15.42
C GLU A 359 -13.79 6.56 -16.73
N ILE A 360 -13.96 5.24 -16.90
CA ILE A 360 -13.50 4.52 -18.09
C ILE A 360 -14.23 5.00 -19.34
N GLY A 361 -13.47 5.37 -20.37
CA GLY A 361 -14.01 5.91 -21.63
C GLY A 361 -14.56 7.33 -21.48
N THR A 362 -14.32 7.98 -20.33
CA THR A 362 -14.68 9.37 -20.09
C THR A 362 -13.45 10.26 -20.25
N LYS A 363 -13.68 11.58 -20.30
CA LYS A 363 -12.62 12.56 -20.08
C LYS A 363 -12.93 13.24 -18.76
N PRO A 364 -12.31 12.80 -17.65
CA PRO A 364 -12.62 13.33 -16.34
C PRO A 364 -12.56 14.86 -16.35
N PRO A 365 -13.47 15.54 -15.64
CA PRO A 365 -13.59 16.98 -15.70
C PRO A 365 -12.24 17.62 -15.43
N LYS A 366 -11.86 18.55 -16.31
CA LYS A 366 -10.57 19.22 -16.28
C LYS A 366 -10.44 19.98 -14.97
N GLY A 367 -9.58 19.48 -14.08
CA GLY A 367 -9.41 20.03 -12.74
C GLY A 367 -8.69 21.37 -12.76
N ASN A 368 -9.08 22.27 -11.86
CA ASN A 368 -8.21 23.37 -11.46
C ASN A 368 -7.01 22.80 -10.68
N LEU A 369 -5.87 23.50 -10.66
CA LEU A 369 -4.78 23.15 -9.74
C LEU A 369 -5.36 22.98 -8.32
N VAL A 370 -5.09 21.83 -7.71
CA VAL A 370 -5.56 21.52 -6.37
C VAL A 370 -4.75 22.36 -5.38
N PHE A 371 -5.37 23.38 -4.80
CA PHE A 371 -4.83 24.09 -3.64
C PHE A 371 -5.47 23.52 -2.37
N GLY A 372 -4.67 22.89 -1.51
CA GLY A 372 -5.10 22.36 -0.21
C GLY A 372 -5.52 20.88 -0.20
N ILE A 373 -5.48 20.28 0.99
CA ILE A 373 -5.60 18.84 1.27
C ILE A 373 -6.99 18.38 1.74
N GLY A 374 -8.06 19.14 1.42
CA GLY A 374 -9.38 18.99 2.06
C GLY A 374 -9.78 17.53 2.27
N GLU A 375 -10.16 17.16 3.50
CA GLU A 375 -10.69 15.83 3.88
C GLU A 375 -9.84 14.59 3.48
N HIS A 376 -8.53 14.77 3.25
CA HIS A 376 -7.61 13.73 2.75
C HIS A 376 -6.71 13.09 3.83
N GLN A 377 -6.84 13.48 5.09
CA GLN A 377 -6.04 12.84 6.15
C GLN A 377 -6.70 11.55 6.61
N THR A 378 -5.90 10.67 7.22
CA THR A 378 -6.40 9.42 7.81
C THR A 378 -7.52 9.69 8.83
N GLU A 379 -7.44 10.78 9.58
CA GLU A 379 -8.45 11.20 10.53
C GLU A 379 -9.79 11.50 9.86
N ASP A 380 -9.76 12.19 8.72
CA ASP A 380 -10.95 12.56 7.95
C ASP A 380 -11.64 11.30 7.40
N TYR A 381 -10.83 10.38 6.84
CA TYR A 381 -11.31 9.08 6.37
C TYR A 381 -11.89 8.23 7.50
N TYR A 382 -11.25 8.20 8.67
CA TYR A 382 -11.76 7.46 9.82
C TYR A 382 -13.17 7.92 10.19
N VAL A 383 -13.39 9.24 10.29
CA VAL A 383 -14.71 9.81 10.64
C VAL A 383 -15.77 9.38 9.63
N SER A 384 -15.49 9.46 8.33
CA SER A 384 -16.44 9.05 7.28
C SER A 384 -16.67 7.53 7.24
N LEU A 385 -15.64 6.73 7.51
CA LEU A 385 -15.77 5.27 7.58
C LEU A 385 -16.66 4.82 8.74
N GLN A 386 -16.72 5.58 9.85
CA GLN A 386 -17.66 5.28 10.93
C GLN A 386 -19.13 5.33 10.48
N MET A 387 -19.46 6.19 9.52
CA MET A 387 -20.80 6.21 8.92
C MET A 387 -21.00 5.01 7.99
N ALA A 388 -20.01 4.67 7.16
CA ALA A 388 -20.05 3.52 6.27
C ALA A 388 -20.22 2.19 7.03
N LEU A 389 -19.63 2.05 8.22
CA LEU A 389 -19.76 0.86 9.08
C LEU A 389 -21.14 0.67 9.72
N ARG A 390 -21.98 1.71 9.75
CA ARG A 390 -23.32 1.68 10.36
C ARG A 390 -24.42 1.29 9.38
N GLY A 391 -24.18 1.44 8.08
CA GLY A 391 -25.08 1.01 7.01
C GLY A 391 -24.90 -0.46 6.71
#